data_AF-M6D5J2-F1
#
_entry.id   AF-M6D5J2-F1
#
_cell.length_a   1.000
_cell.length_b   1.000
_cell.length_c   1.000
_cell.angle_alpha   90.00
_cell.angle_beta   90.00
_cell.angle_gamma   90.00
#
_symmetry.space_group_name_H-M   'P 1'
#
loop_
_entity.id
_entity.type
_entity.pdbx_description
1 polymer ?
#
loop_
_entity_poly.entity_id
_entity_poly.type
_entity_poly.pdbx_seq_one_letter_code
_entity_poly.pdbx_strand_id
1 'polypeptide(L)'
;MELLHIFFLKFLQFGAGAAFLYAYLEIIRPGSGNRILVLIMTLTGTILLRYSWYLQDDLLEFPYLFIFLHTSVLFVGPLIYTYIRSFLETEEESPKERLIRYGLHFSPVLLFAVFESAYFSQDSSDLKTQVLQGAKEFRLDWAHLGSFLASIQVSVYSLFCLYLYHKVSRRYEMYELKLVWLVLLLPVFANTFIGTAYFLKNKYLFDLGASLICVMILLLFLVRERHPGFFSEISEVIQNAKYQNTPLLTKEIEAANAKLKELLEIKYLYRDSELRLVDLAAELGLNLHQTSRYLNEVHKMNFYELINRYRVEEACKRLKEEPDSSVLDIAFAVGFNSKSTFHSQFVKFMGMSPATYRKDGRSLK
;
A
#
# COMPACT_ATOMS: atom_id res chain seq x y z
N MET A 1 25.02 -23.62 -30.12
CA MET A 1 25.55 -22.41 -29.45
C MET A 1 25.12 -21.14 -30.16
N GLU A 2 25.35 -21.03 -31.49
CA GLU A 2 24.94 -19.85 -32.27
C GLU A 2 23.42 -19.59 -32.26
N LEU A 3 22.60 -20.62 -32.45
CA LEU A 3 21.12 -20.49 -32.41
C LEU A 3 20.60 -20.02 -31.04
N LEU A 4 21.26 -20.45 -29.96
CA LEU A 4 20.93 -20.03 -28.60
C LEU A 4 21.32 -18.56 -28.36
N HIS A 5 22.48 -18.14 -28.87
CA HIS A 5 22.91 -16.75 -28.80
C HIS A 5 21.97 -15.81 -29.58
N ILE A 6 21.56 -16.21 -30.80
CA ILE A 6 20.58 -15.48 -31.60
C ILE A 6 19.24 -15.38 -30.85
N PHE A 7 18.78 -16.48 -30.23
CA PHE A 7 17.56 -16.47 -29.43
C PHE A 7 17.63 -15.43 -28.31
N PHE A 8 18.68 -15.45 -27.49
CA PHE A 8 18.84 -14.48 -26.39
C PHE A 8 18.87 -13.04 -26.93
N LEU A 9 19.65 -12.78 -27.97
CA LEU A 9 19.74 -11.46 -28.57
C LEU A 9 18.36 -10.94 -29.02
N LYS A 10 17.59 -11.76 -29.74
CA LYS A 10 16.24 -11.40 -30.19
C LYS A 10 15.27 -11.25 -29.02
N PHE A 11 15.41 -12.06 -27.98
CA PHE A 11 14.57 -11.96 -26.79
C PHE A 11 14.83 -10.67 -26.00
N LEU A 12 16.09 -10.23 -25.88
CA LEU A 12 16.42 -8.92 -25.28
C LEU A 12 15.83 -7.76 -26.10
N GLN A 13 15.95 -7.80 -27.42
CA GLN A 13 15.36 -6.79 -28.31
C GLN A 13 13.84 -6.74 -28.19
N PHE A 14 13.19 -7.90 -28.11
CA PHE A 14 11.76 -8.02 -27.84
C PHE A 14 11.39 -7.43 -26.47
N GLY A 15 12.14 -7.75 -25.42
CA GLY A 15 11.94 -7.22 -24.07
C GLY A 15 12.08 -5.69 -24.00
N ALA A 16 13.07 -5.13 -24.69
CA ALA A 16 13.23 -3.69 -24.81
C ALA A 16 12.01 -3.05 -25.48
N GLY A 17 11.55 -3.62 -26.61
CA GLY A 17 10.34 -3.18 -27.31
C GLY A 17 9.09 -3.28 -26.43
N ALA A 18 8.93 -4.38 -25.69
CA ALA A 18 7.83 -4.60 -24.76
C ALA A 18 7.83 -3.56 -23.62
N ALA A 19 8.99 -3.21 -23.07
CA ALA A 19 9.12 -2.18 -22.07
C ALA A 19 8.73 -0.79 -22.59
N PHE A 20 9.18 -0.42 -23.81
CA PHE A 20 8.77 0.84 -24.44
C PHE A 20 7.27 0.88 -24.77
N LEU A 21 6.72 -0.23 -25.27
CA LEU A 21 5.29 -0.35 -25.52
C LEU A 21 4.50 -0.19 -24.23
N TYR A 22 4.93 -0.84 -23.15
CA TYR A 22 4.28 -0.71 -21.85
C TYR A 22 4.37 0.73 -21.32
N ALA A 23 5.52 1.39 -21.42
CA ALA A 23 5.65 2.81 -21.09
C ALA A 23 4.67 3.68 -21.90
N TYR A 24 4.56 3.44 -23.22
CA TYR A 24 3.63 4.16 -24.08
C TYR A 24 2.16 3.92 -23.71
N LEU A 25 1.78 2.66 -23.45
CA LEU A 25 0.43 2.30 -23.00
C LEU A 25 0.05 3.02 -21.70
N GLU A 26 0.99 3.13 -20.77
CA GLU A 26 0.74 3.82 -19.51
C GLU A 26 0.64 5.35 -19.66
N ILE A 27 1.28 5.95 -20.69
CA ILE A 27 1.13 7.38 -21.02
C ILE A 27 -0.28 7.67 -21.57
N ILE A 28 -0.79 6.82 -22.46
CA ILE A 28 -2.09 7.05 -23.13
C ILE A 28 -3.29 6.61 -22.28
N ARG A 29 -3.05 5.91 -21.16
CA ARG A 29 -4.09 5.35 -20.31
C ARG A 29 -4.84 6.47 -19.54
N PRO A 30 -6.13 6.69 -19.80
CA PRO A 30 -6.89 7.78 -19.18
C PRO A 30 -7.06 7.54 -17.66
N GLY A 31 -6.81 8.59 -16.86
CA GLY A 31 -7.13 8.64 -15.42
C GLY A 31 -6.32 7.74 -14.48
N SER A 32 -5.52 6.80 -14.99
CA SER A 32 -4.83 5.77 -14.19
C SER A 32 -3.36 5.55 -14.55
N GLY A 33 -2.82 6.32 -15.50
CA GLY A 33 -1.41 6.26 -15.90
C GLY A 33 -0.45 6.74 -14.81
N ASN A 34 0.53 5.92 -14.45
CA ASN A 34 1.55 6.26 -13.45
C ASN A 34 2.87 6.70 -14.10
N ARG A 35 3.22 7.99 -13.92
CA ARG A 35 4.46 8.58 -14.48
C ARG A 35 5.74 7.91 -13.99
N ILE A 36 5.76 7.40 -12.76
CA ILE A 36 6.92 6.68 -12.21
C ILE A 36 7.08 5.34 -12.93
N LEU A 37 5.97 4.63 -13.18
CA LEU A 37 6.01 3.38 -13.94
C LEU A 37 6.49 3.59 -15.37
N VAL A 38 6.03 4.65 -16.03
CA VAL A 38 6.52 5.05 -17.37
C VAL A 38 8.04 5.20 -17.34
N LEU A 39 8.57 5.94 -16.37
CA LEU A 39 10.02 6.15 -16.25
C LEU A 39 10.79 4.84 -15.99
N ILE A 40 10.28 3.97 -15.10
CA ILE A 40 10.88 2.65 -14.84
C ILE A 40 10.91 1.82 -16.13
N MET A 41 9.79 1.75 -16.86
CA MET A 41 9.69 0.95 -18.09
C MET A 41 10.56 1.52 -19.21
N THR A 42 10.60 2.84 -19.40
CA THR A 42 11.50 3.49 -20.37
C THR A 42 12.96 3.20 -20.04
N LEU A 43 13.39 3.40 -18.80
CA LEU A 43 14.77 3.11 -18.37
C LEU A 43 15.12 1.63 -18.56
N THR A 44 14.25 0.72 -18.13
CA THR A 44 14.46 -0.73 -18.30
C THR A 44 14.54 -1.11 -19.78
N GLY A 45 13.72 -0.50 -20.64
CA GLY A 45 13.79 -0.68 -22.09
C GLY A 45 15.13 -0.24 -22.67
N THR A 46 15.63 0.94 -22.27
CA THR A 46 16.97 1.40 -22.71
C THR A 46 18.12 0.52 -22.18
N ILE A 47 17.98 -0.06 -21.00
CA ILE A 47 18.97 -0.99 -20.43
C ILE A 47 19.01 -2.27 -21.25
N LEU A 48 17.85 -2.89 -21.51
CA LEU A 48 17.75 -4.11 -22.34
C LEU A 48 18.25 -3.89 -23.77
N LEU A 49 17.95 -2.73 -24.35
CA LEU A 49 18.44 -2.37 -25.68
C LEU A 49 19.96 -2.30 -25.71
N ARG A 50 20.58 -1.63 -24.73
CA ARG A 50 22.04 -1.54 -24.60
C ARG A 50 22.68 -2.88 -24.27
N TYR A 51 22.06 -3.73 -23.44
CA TYR A 51 22.52 -5.11 -23.25
C TYR A 51 22.47 -5.91 -24.55
N SER A 52 21.44 -5.72 -25.39
CA SER A 52 21.37 -6.36 -26.70
C SER A 52 22.48 -5.87 -27.66
N TRP A 53 22.89 -4.61 -27.55
CA TRP A 53 24.01 -4.07 -28.33
C TRP A 53 25.36 -4.55 -27.82
N TYR A 54 25.49 -4.72 -26.49
CA TYR A 54 26.70 -5.27 -25.86
C TYR A 54 27.01 -6.70 -26.33
N LEU A 55 25.99 -7.41 -26.83
CA LEU A 55 26.10 -8.77 -27.35
C LEU A 55 26.51 -8.84 -28.84
N GLN A 56 26.58 -7.70 -29.54
CA GLN A 56 26.88 -7.61 -30.98
C GLN A 56 28.24 -6.97 -31.21
N ASP A 57 29.17 -7.71 -31.82
CA ASP A 57 30.55 -7.28 -31.99
C ASP A 57 30.68 -5.95 -32.77
N ASP A 58 29.85 -5.76 -33.81
CA ASP A 58 29.88 -4.54 -34.65
C ASP A 58 29.49 -3.27 -33.88
N LEU A 59 28.65 -3.40 -32.85
CA LEU A 59 28.16 -2.26 -32.06
C LEU A 59 29.10 -1.88 -30.93
N LEU A 60 30.00 -2.78 -30.52
CA LEU A 60 31.05 -2.49 -29.54
C LEU A 60 32.07 -1.46 -30.07
N GLU A 61 32.10 -1.22 -31.38
CA GLU A 61 32.91 -0.17 -31.98
C GLU A 61 32.48 1.25 -31.61
N PHE A 62 31.24 1.42 -31.11
CA PHE A 62 30.65 2.70 -30.76
C PHE A 62 30.48 2.80 -29.23
N PRO A 63 31.54 3.12 -28.47
CA PRO A 63 31.50 3.07 -27.00
C PRO A 63 30.43 3.99 -26.40
N TYR A 64 30.15 5.14 -27.03
CA TYR A 64 29.14 6.09 -26.56
C TYR A 64 27.70 5.56 -26.56
N LEU A 65 27.41 4.44 -27.24
CA LEU A 65 26.10 3.76 -27.11
C LEU A 65 25.81 3.27 -25.69
N PHE A 66 26.86 3.08 -24.88
CA PHE A 66 26.78 2.56 -23.52
C PHE A 66 26.86 3.65 -22.44
N ILE A 67 26.87 4.94 -22.82
CA ILE A 67 26.88 6.04 -21.86
C ILE A 67 25.66 5.98 -20.94
N PHE A 68 25.88 6.28 -19.66
CA PHE A 68 24.86 6.25 -18.61
C PHE A 68 24.13 4.91 -18.44
N LEU A 69 24.73 3.79 -18.88
CA LEU A 69 24.12 2.47 -18.69
C LEU A 69 23.95 2.15 -17.20
N HIS A 70 25.01 2.35 -16.43
CA HIS A 70 25.02 2.05 -14.99
C HIS A 70 24.13 3.01 -14.21
N THR A 71 24.17 4.30 -14.57
CA THR A 71 23.28 5.33 -14.03
C THR A 71 21.82 4.96 -14.25
N SER A 72 21.48 4.43 -15.44
CA SER A 72 20.12 3.99 -15.74
C SER A 72 19.69 2.82 -14.85
N VAL A 73 20.57 1.82 -14.65
CA VAL A 73 20.30 0.68 -13.75
C VAL A 73 20.09 1.15 -12.31
N LEU A 74 20.96 2.03 -11.80
CA LEU A 74 20.87 2.58 -10.45
C LEU A 74 19.62 3.41 -10.20
N PHE A 75 19.08 4.03 -11.25
CA PHE A 75 17.83 4.80 -11.17
C PHE A 75 16.62 3.90 -10.92
N VAL A 76 16.63 2.67 -11.46
CA VAL A 76 15.48 1.74 -11.40
C VAL A 76 15.14 1.34 -9.96
N GLY A 77 16.14 1.03 -9.13
CA GLY A 77 15.91 0.59 -7.74
C GLY A 77 15.10 1.60 -6.90
N PRO A 78 15.58 2.85 -6.74
CA PRO A 78 14.87 3.91 -6.03
C PRO A 78 13.52 4.22 -6.65
N LEU A 79 13.38 4.17 -7.99
CA LEU A 79 12.08 4.38 -8.64
C LEU A 79 11.08 3.29 -8.29
N ILE A 80 11.46 2.01 -8.35
CA ILE A 80 10.60 0.88 -7.94
C ILE A 80 10.17 1.06 -6.48
N TYR A 81 11.09 1.46 -5.62
CA TYR A 81 10.81 1.73 -4.22
C TYR A 81 9.78 2.86 -4.03
N THR A 82 9.99 4.01 -4.68
CA THR A 82 9.03 5.13 -4.63
C THR A 82 7.68 4.74 -5.22
N TYR A 83 7.66 3.97 -6.30
CA TYR A 83 6.45 3.48 -6.95
C TYR A 83 5.63 2.62 -6.00
N ILE A 84 6.24 1.57 -5.42
CA ILE A 84 5.53 0.66 -4.50
C ILE A 84 5.07 1.42 -3.26
N ARG A 85 5.95 2.24 -2.66
CA ARG A 85 5.62 2.99 -1.44
C ARG A 85 4.47 3.97 -1.66
N SER A 86 4.34 4.57 -2.85
CA SER A 86 3.23 5.47 -3.17
C SER A 86 1.85 4.81 -3.11
N PHE A 87 1.76 3.48 -3.26
CA PHE A 87 0.51 2.75 -3.10
C PHE A 87 0.29 2.24 -1.67
N LEU A 88 1.38 1.96 -0.96
CA LEU A 88 1.33 1.37 0.38
C LEU A 88 1.22 2.40 1.51
N GLU A 89 1.70 3.63 1.28
CA GLU A 89 1.66 4.71 2.25
C GLU A 89 0.85 5.89 1.71
N THR A 90 -0.13 6.30 2.50
CA THR A 90 -1.12 7.33 2.18
C THR A 90 -0.98 8.56 3.09
N GLU A 91 0.16 8.72 3.75
CA GLU A 91 0.41 9.91 4.55
C GLU A 91 0.56 11.12 3.61
N GLU A 92 -0.22 12.17 3.86
CA GLU A 92 -0.06 13.45 3.18
C GLU A 92 1.26 14.09 3.64
N GLU A 93 2.36 13.71 2.98
CA GLU A 93 3.67 14.32 3.21
C GLU A 93 3.77 15.65 2.46
N SER A 94 4.37 16.66 3.11
CA SER A 94 4.71 17.89 2.42
C SER A 94 5.74 17.62 1.29
N PRO A 95 5.75 18.42 0.21
CA PRO A 95 6.71 18.24 -0.87
C PRO A 95 8.18 18.25 -0.42
N LYS A 96 8.49 18.99 0.66
CA LYS A 96 9.83 19.10 1.23
C LYS A 96 10.23 17.84 2.01
N GLU A 97 9.34 17.27 2.81
CA GLU A 97 9.59 16.01 3.52
C GLU A 97 9.77 14.87 2.54
N ARG A 98 8.94 14.84 1.49
CA ARG A 98 9.08 13.89 0.39
C ARG A 98 10.45 14.01 -0.29
N LEU A 99 10.89 15.22 -0.60
CA LEU A 99 12.20 15.45 -1.22
C LEU A 99 13.36 14.99 -0.33
N ILE A 100 13.32 15.26 0.97
CA ILE A 100 14.38 14.86 1.90
C ILE A 100 14.41 13.33 2.06
N ARG A 101 13.23 12.72 2.24
CA ARG A 101 13.06 11.27 2.44
C ARG A 101 13.49 10.48 1.20
N TYR A 102 13.02 10.88 0.02
CA TYR A 102 13.30 10.14 -1.22
C TYR A 102 14.57 10.60 -1.93
N GLY A 103 14.98 11.85 -1.80
CA GLY A 103 16.13 12.41 -2.52
C GLY A 103 17.45 11.74 -2.19
N LEU A 104 17.66 11.31 -0.94
CA LEU A 104 18.86 10.60 -0.53
C LEU A 104 19.04 9.26 -1.27
N HIS A 105 17.94 8.59 -1.63
CA HIS A 105 17.97 7.34 -2.39
C HIS A 105 18.51 7.51 -3.82
N PHE A 106 18.46 8.74 -4.37
CA PHE A 106 19.01 9.08 -5.69
C PHE A 106 20.45 9.62 -5.61
N SER A 107 21.04 9.79 -4.43
CA SER A 107 22.45 10.22 -4.31
C SER A 107 23.46 9.28 -5.00
N PRO A 108 23.31 7.92 -4.96
CA PRO A 108 24.23 7.05 -5.68
C PRO A 108 24.11 7.20 -7.20
N VAL A 109 22.91 7.54 -7.69
CA VAL A 109 22.66 7.79 -9.11
C VAL A 109 23.44 9.00 -9.59
N LEU A 110 23.40 10.12 -8.84
CA LEU A 110 24.14 11.33 -9.19
C LEU A 110 25.65 11.09 -9.17
N LEU A 111 26.15 10.37 -8.16
CA LEU A 111 27.56 9.99 -8.08
C LEU A 111 28.00 9.18 -9.32
N PHE A 112 27.20 8.21 -9.72
CA PHE A 112 27.49 7.39 -10.91
C PHE A 112 27.34 8.17 -12.22
N ALA A 113 26.41 9.11 -12.30
CA ALA A 113 26.30 9.98 -13.47
C ALA A 113 27.56 10.84 -13.65
N VAL A 114 28.11 11.39 -12.57
CA VAL A 114 29.38 12.13 -12.61
C VAL A 114 30.54 11.20 -12.98
N PHE A 115 30.60 10.02 -12.37
CA PHE A 115 31.62 9.02 -12.68
C PHE A 115 31.58 8.57 -14.14
N GLU A 116 30.41 8.21 -14.69
CA GLU A 116 30.26 7.82 -16.09
C GLU A 116 30.56 9.00 -17.02
N SER A 117 30.15 10.22 -16.68
CA SER A 117 30.51 11.41 -17.48
C SER A 117 32.03 11.58 -17.58
N ALA A 118 32.74 11.42 -16.46
CA ALA A 118 34.20 11.47 -16.44
C ALA A 118 34.82 10.29 -17.20
N TYR A 119 34.28 9.08 -17.03
CA TYR A 119 34.73 7.88 -17.72
C TYR A 119 34.62 8.03 -19.24
N PHE A 120 33.47 8.48 -19.75
CA PHE A 120 33.22 8.68 -21.18
C PHE A 120 33.86 9.95 -21.77
N SER A 121 34.50 10.79 -20.95
CA SER A 121 35.29 11.95 -21.41
C SER A 121 36.73 11.59 -21.82
N GLN A 122 37.14 10.32 -21.65
CA GLN A 122 38.43 9.80 -22.10
C GLN A 122 38.55 9.79 -23.64
N ASP A 123 39.76 9.53 -24.14
CA ASP A 123 40.00 9.38 -25.57
C ASP A 123 39.14 8.25 -26.17
N SER A 124 38.59 8.51 -27.35
CA SER A 124 37.67 7.58 -28.02
C SER A 124 38.30 6.22 -28.35
N SER A 125 39.61 6.17 -28.62
CA SER A 125 40.33 4.93 -28.94
C SER A 125 40.55 4.07 -27.70
N ASP A 126 40.85 4.69 -26.56
CA ASP A 126 40.95 4.03 -25.25
C ASP A 126 39.59 3.48 -24.81
N LEU A 127 38.53 4.27 -24.94
CA LEU A 127 37.16 3.83 -24.64
C LEU A 127 36.74 2.63 -25.48
N LYS A 128 36.97 2.68 -26.81
CA LYS A 128 36.67 1.55 -27.71
C LYS A 128 37.42 0.30 -27.27
N THR A 129 38.71 0.42 -26.93
CA THR A 129 39.53 -0.71 -26.48
C THR A 129 39.01 -1.30 -25.17
N GLN A 130 38.66 -0.45 -24.19
CA GLN A 130 38.12 -0.89 -22.91
C GLN A 130 36.77 -1.60 -23.06
N VAL A 131 35.84 -1.06 -23.86
CA VAL A 131 34.53 -1.67 -24.13
C VAL A 131 34.68 -3.02 -24.86
N LEU A 132 35.54 -3.10 -25.88
CA LEU A 132 35.79 -4.33 -26.61
C LEU A 132 36.43 -5.41 -25.73
N GLN A 133 37.44 -5.06 -24.94
CA GLN A 133 38.07 -6.00 -24.00
C GLN A 133 37.09 -6.44 -22.91
N GLY A 134 36.32 -5.51 -22.36
CA GLY A 134 35.29 -5.78 -21.37
C GLY A 134 34.25 -6.79 -21.85
N ALA A 135 33.74 -6.60 -23.07
CA ALA A 135 32.71 -7.46 -23.65
C ALA A 135 33.24 -8.83 -24.08
N LYS A 136 34.46 -8.91 -24.64
CA LYS A 136 35.03 -10.16 -25.16
C LYS A 136 35.69 -11.01 -24.08
N GLU A 137 36.42 -10.38 -23.16
CA GLU A 137 37.20 -11.10 -22.14
C GLU A 137 36.47 -11.23 -20.81
N PHE A 138 35.31 -10.56 -20.64
CA PHE A 138 34.59 -10.43 -19.37
C PHE A 138 35.57 -10.03 -18.24
N ARG A 139 36.49 -9.10 -18.54
CA ARG A 139 37.51 -8.67 -17.58
C ARG A 139 36.89 -7.71 -16.58
N LEU A 140 37.21 -7.87 -15.30
CA LEU A 140 36.79 -6.93 -14.26
C LEU A 140 37.57 -5.61 -14.42
N ASP A 141 36.88 -4.57 -14.88
CA ASP A 141 37.37 -3.19 -14.91
C ASP A 141 36.48 -2.27 -14.06
N TRP A 142 36.76 -0.96 -14.09
CA TRP A 142 35.99 0.02 -13.34
C TRP A 142 34.52 0.14 -13.77
N ALA A 143 34.21 -0.10 -15.06
CA ALA A 143 32.84 -0.10 -15.55
C ALA A 143 32.08 -1.33 -15.03
N HIS A 144 32.72 -2.50 -15.04
CA HIS A 144 32.17 -3.75 -14.52
C HIS A 144 31.96 -3.73 -13.01
N LEU A 145 32.88 -3.12 -12.26
CA LEU A 145 32.68 -2.84 -10.84
C LEU A 145 31.45 -1.95 -10.62
N GLY A 146 31.28 -0.94 -11.48
CA GLY A 146 30.09 -0.09 -11.49
C GLY A 146 28.79 -0.88 -11.74
N SER A 147 28.78 -1.77 -12.73
CA SER A 147 27.68 -2.72 -13.00
C SER A 147 27.35 -3.61 -11.82
N PHE A 148 28.38 -4.13 -11.14
CA PHE A 148 28.21 -4.99 -9.98
C PHE A 148 27.56 -4.23 -8.81
N LEU A 149 28.05 -3.02 -8.52
CA LEU A 149 27.48 -2.16 -7.48
C LEU A 149 26.03 -1.74 -7.81
N ALA A 150 25.75 -1.39 -9.06
CA ALA A 150 24.40 -1.10 -9.54
C ALA A 150 23.46 -2.30 -9.36
N SER A 151 23.93 -3.51 -9.68
CA SER A 151 23.19 -4.76 -9.54
C SER A 151 22.87 -5.10 -8.08
N ILE A 152 23.83 -4.89 -7.17
CA ILE A 152 23.61 -5.02 -5.72
C ILE A 152 22.54 -4.04 -5.26
N GLN A 153 22.66 -2.78 -5.65
CA GLN A 153 21.72 -1.73 -5.24
C GLN A 153 20.29 -2.06 -5.67
N VAL A 154 20.07 -2.43 -6.93
CA VAL A 154 18.72 -2.78 -7.42
C VAL A 154 18.17 -4.01 -6.71
N SER A 155 19.03 -4.99 -6.41
CA SER A 155 18.64 -6.19 -5.65
C SER A 155 18.24 -5.85 -4.20
N VAL A 156 18.98 -4.97 -3.54
CA VAL A 156 18.65 -4.47 -2.19
C VAL A 156 17.30 -3.76 -2.20
N TYR A 157 17.03 -2.87 -3.16
CA TYR A 157 15.73 -2.23 -3.29
C TYR A 157 14.61 -3.22 -3.56
N SER A 158 14.84 -4.23 -4.39
CA SER A 158 13.85 -5.27 -4.70
C SER A 158 13.50 -6.11 -3.46
N LEU A 159 14.51 -6.50 -2.67
CA LEU A 159 14.31 -7.19 -1.40
C LEU A 159 13.61 -6.30 -0.35
N PHE A 160 13.95 -5.01 -0.31
CA PHE A 160 13.29 -4.08 0.59
C PHE A 160 11.81 -3.86 0.22
N CYS A 161 11.50 -3.78 -1.07
CA CYS A 161 10.13 -3.73 -1.57
C CYS A 161 9.36 -5.02 -1.24
N LEU A 162 10.01 -6.17 -1.36
CA LEU A 162 9.43 -7.46 -0.98
C LEU A 162 9.13 -7.53 0.52
N TYR A 163 10.06 -7.05 1.36
CA TYR A 163 9.85 -6.94 2.80
C TYR A 163 8.66 -6.02 3.13
N LEU A 164 8.62 -4.83 2.52
CA LEU A 164 7.54 -3.86 2.73
C LEU A 164 6.19 -4.45 2.32
N TYR A 165 6.15 -5.07 1.14
CA TYR A 165 4.99 -5.75 0.63
C TYR A 165 4.53 -6.88 1.56
N HIS A 166 5.43 -7.75 2.03
CA HIS A 166 5.11 -8.82 2.97
C HIS A 166 4.53 -8.28 4.28
N LYS A 167 5.14 -7.23 4.83
CA LYS A 167 4.68 -6.58 6.06
C LYS A 167 3.25 -6.05 5.92
N VAL A 168 2.94 -5.38 4.80
CA VAL A 168 1.60 -4.86 4.52
C VAL A 168 0.61 -5.99 4.25
N SER A 169 0.97 -6.95 3.39
CA SER A 169 0.14 -8.11 3.04
C SER A 169 -0.31 -8.88 4.29
N ARG A 170 0.59 -9.10 5.26
CA ARG A 170 0.23 -9.72 6.55
C ARG A 170 -0.67 -8.84 7.42
N ARG A 171 -0.45 -7.52 7.42
CA ARG A 171 -1.23 -6.58 8.24
C ARG A 171 -2.69 -6.47 7.79
N TYR A 172 -2.93 -6.57 6.49
CA TYR A 172 -4.26 -6.43 5.89
C TYR A 172 -4.78 -7.74 5.28
N GLU A 173 -4.21 -8.89 5.67
CA GLU A 173 -4.68 -10.24 5.32
C GLU A 173 -4.80 -10.51 3.79
N MET A 174 -3.89 -9.94 3.00
CA MET A 174 -3.85 -10.07 1.54
C MET A 174 -2.99 -11.29 1.12
N TYR A 175 -3.59 -12.50 1.08
CA TYR A 175 -2.85 -13.76 0.90
C TYR A 175 -2.71 -14.26 -0.56
N GLU A 176 -3.48 -13.74 -1.52
CA GLU A 176 -3.63 -14.34 -2.87
C GLU A 176 -2.58 -13.89 -3.92
N LEU A 177 -1.46 -13.32 -3.50
CA LEU A 177 -0.62 -12.50 -4.38
C LEU A 177 0.81 -13.04 -4.56
N LYS A 178 0.90 -14.34 -4.84
CA LYS A 178 2.17 -15.03 -5.19
C LYS A 178 2.89 -14.40 -6.39
N LEU A 179 2.13 -13.76 -7.28
CA LEU A 179 2.67 -13.16 -8.50
C LEU A 179 3.51 -11.89 -8.20
N VAL A 180 3.17 -11.12 -7.15
CA VAL A 180 3.97 -9.95 -6.72
C VAL A 180 5.32 -10.39 -6.18
N TRP A 181 5.36 -11.48 -5.41
CA TRP A 181 6.61 -12.08 -4.94
C TRP A 181 7.50 -12.46 -6.10
N LEU A 182 6.95 -13.13 -7.11
CA LEU A 182 7.69 -13.52 -8.30
C LEU A 182 8.28 -12.30 -9.02
N VAL A 183 7.47 -11.26 -9.27
CA VAL A 183 7.92 -10.03 -9.93
C VAL A 183 9.05 -9.33 -9.15
N LEU A 184 8.98 -9.29 -7.81
CA LEU A 184 10.00 -8.63 -6.98
C LEU A 184 11.26 -9.48 -6.77
N LEU A 185 11.17 -10.81 -6.90
CA LEU A 185 12.33 -11.71 -6.79
C LEU A 185 13.12 -11.82 -8.10
N LEU A 186 12.47 -11.69 -9.26
CA LEU A 186 13.13 -11.82 -10.56
C LEU A 186 14.32 -10.85 -10.77
N PRO A 187 14.24 -9.56 -10.41
CA PRO A 187 15.40 -8.66 -10.45
C PRO A 187 16.59 -9.15 -9.62
N VAL A 188 16.34 -9.77 -8.46
CA VAL A 188 17.40 -10.29 -7.58
C VAL A 188 18.14 -11.44 -8.28
N PHE A 189 17.40 -12.38 -8.86
CA PHE A 189 18.00 -13.47 -9.64
C PHE A 189 18.70 -12.98 -10.91
N ALA A 190 18.08 -12.05 -11.65
CA ALA A 190 18.65 -11.43 -12.84
C ALA A 190 20.01 -10.79 -12.54
N ASN A 191 20.06 -9.92 -11.53
CA ASN A 191 21.27 -9.22 -11.11
C ASN A 191 22.33 -10.16 -10.52
N THR A 192 21.92 -11.25 -9.86
CA THR A 192 22.85 -12.28 -9.38
C THR A 192 23.52 -13.00 -10.56
N PHE A 193 22.77 -13.36 -11.61
CA PHE A 193 23.34 -13.97 -12.81
C PHE A 193 24.21 -13.00 -13.60
N ILE A 194 23.79 -11.75 -13.78
CA ILE A 194 24.61 -10.71 -14.43
C ILE A 194 25.91 -10.48 -13.64
N GLY A 195 25.84 -10.34 -12.32
CA GLY A 195 27.02 -10.16 -11.47
C GLY A 195 27.99 -11.34 -11.56
N THR A 196 27.48 -12.57 -11.39
CA THR A 196 28.30 -13.79 -11.44
C THR A 196 28.88 -14.08 -12.83
N ALA A 197 28.23 -13.64 -13.91
CA ALA A 197 28.73 -13.76 -15.27
C ALA A 197 30.11 -13.13 -15.46
N TYR A 198 30.37 -11.97 -14.83
CA TYR A 198 31.66 -11.30 -14.92
C TYR A 198 32.75 -11.99 -14.10
N PHE A 199 32.43 -12.48 -12.90
CA PHE A 199 33.39 -13.24 -12.09
C PHE A 199 33.79 -14.56 -12.74
N LEU A 200 32.81 -15.26 -13.34
CA LEU A 200 33.02 -16.56 -13.97
C LEU A 200 33.39 -16.47 -15.46
N LYS A 201 33.49 -15.26 -16.02
CA LYS A 201 33.72 -15.00 -17.44
C LYS A 201 32.80 -15.79 -18.36
N ASN A 202 31.50 -15.83 -18.00
CA ASN A 202 30.51 -16.68 -18.66
C ASN A 202 29.39 -15.84 -19.28
N LYS A 203 29.47 -15.65 -20.59
CA LYS A 203 28.47 -14.92 -21.40
C LYS A 203 27.04 -15.47 -21.25
N TYR A 204 26.87 -16.78 -21.12
CA TYR A 204 25.53 -17.37 -21.01
C TYR A 204 24.83 -17.02 -19.69
N LEU A 205 25.58 -16.79 -18.61
CA LEU A 205 25.00 -16.30 -17.35
C LEU A 205 24.49 -14.86 -17.51
N PHE A 206 25.21 -14.03 -18.25
CA PHE A 206 24.76 -12.67 -18.56
C PHE A 206 23.46 -12.71 -19.40
N ASP A 207 23.45 -13.52 -20.47
CA ASP A 207 22.29 -13.71 -21.34
C ASP A 207 21.06 -14.18 -20.55
N LEU A 208 21.23 -15.13 -19.63
CA LEU A 208 20.17 -15.64 -18.77
C LEU A 208 19.66 -14.55 -17.82
N GLY A 209 20.56 -13.81 -17.17
CA GLY A 209 20.19 -12.73 -16.25
C GLY A 209 19.43 -11.60 -16.95
N ALA A 210 19.90 -11.15 -18.12
CA ALA A 210 19.20 -10.14 -18.92
C ALA A 210 17.83 -10.64 -19.41
N SER A 211 17.72 -11.93 -19.74
CA SER A 211 16.45 -12.55 -20.14
C SER A 211 15.43 -12.60 -18.99
N LEU A 212 15.87 -12.77 -17.74
CA LEU A 212 14.98 -12.71 -16.57
C LEU A 212 14.36 -11.31 -16.39
N ILE A 213 15.06 -10.23 -16.77
CA ILE A 213 14.49 -8.87 -16.79
C ILE A 213 13.37 -8.77 -17.82
N CYS A 214 13.55 -9.37 -19.01
CA CYS A 214 12.49 -9.45 -20.02
C CYS A 214 11.27 -10.22 -19.49
N VAL A 215 11.49 -11.38 -18.86
CA VAL A 215 10.40 -12.16 -18.24
C VAL A 215 9.68 -11.34 -17.17
N MET A 216 10.42 -10.59 -16.34
CA MET A 216 9.83 -9.68 -15.34
C MET A 216 8.92 -8.65 -16.01
N ILE A 217 9.36 -7.97 -17.07
CA ILE A 217 8.53 -6.98 -17.79
C ILE A 217 7.24 -7.61 -18.30
N LEU A 218 7.32 -8.80 -18.92
CA LEU A 218 6.15 -9.51 -19.44
C LEU A 218 5.17 -9.89 -18.31
N LEU A 219 5.68 -10.38 -17.17
CA LEU A 219 4.84 -10.68 -16.01
C LEU A 219 4.20 -9.41 -15.44
N LEU A 220 4.94 -8.32 -15.35
CA LEU A 220 4.44 -7.03 -14.85
C LEU A 220 3.33 -6.48 -15.76
N PHE A 221 3.48 -6.64 -17.07
CA PHE A 221 2.45 -6.33 -18.06
C PHE A 221 1.22 -7.21 -17.87
N LEU A 222 1.39 -8.54 -17.77
CA LEU A 222 0.29 -9.48 -17.56
C LEU A 222 -0.48 -9.22 -16.24
N VAL A 223 0.23 -8.93 -15.15
CA VAL A 223 -0.38 -8.56 -13.86
C VAL A 223 -1.26 -7.33 -14.04
N ARG A 224 -0.72 -6.29 -14.69
CA ARG A 224 -1.41 -5.01 -14.86
C ARG A 224 -2.64 -5.13 -15.75
N GLU A 225 -2.58 -5.92 -16.84
CA GLU A 225 -3.73 -6.10 -17.72
C GLU A 225 -4.78 -7.05 -17.13
N ARG A 226 -4.36 -8.10 -16.41
CA ARG A 226 -5.29 -9.01 -15.75
C ARG A 226 -5.98 -8.37 -14.55
N HIS A 227 -5.29 -7.46 -13.87
CA HIS A 227 -5.79 -6.76 -12.68
C HIS A 227 -5.52 -5.24 -12.78
N PRO A 228 -6.27 -4.50 -13.63
CA PRO A 228 -6.06 -3.06 -13.85
C PRO A 228 -6.14 -2.21 -12.58
N GLY A 229 -6.93 -2.66 -11.59
CA GLY A 229 -7.11 -2.03 -10.28
C GLY A 229 -6.23 -2.58 -9.16
N PHE A 230 -5.29 -3.49 -9.43
CA PHE A 230 -4.56 -4.22 -8.39
C PHE A 230 -3.96 -3.30 -7.30
N PHE A 231 -3.19 -2.29 -7.72
CA PHE A 231 -2.55 -1.39 -6.78
C PHE A 231 -3.51 -0.39 -6.13
N SER A 232 -4.60 -0.01 -6.82
CA SER A 232 -5.63 0.86 -6.23
C SER A 232 -6.47 0.13 -5.19
N GLU A 233 -6.81 -1.15 -5.42
CA GLU A 233 -7.51 -2.00 -4.45
C GLU A 233 -6.68 -2.18 -3.17
N ILE A 234 -5.37 -2.43 -3.31
CA ILE A 234 -4.46 -2.47 -2.16
C ILE A 234 -4.49 -1.14 -1.40
N SER A 235 -4.40 -0.03 -2.11
CA SER A 235 -4.42 1.30 -1.49
C SER A 235 -5.74 1.56 -0.75
N GLU A 236 -6.88 1.18 -1.33
CA GLU A 236 -8.21 1.33 -0.75
C GLU A 236 -8.38 0.47 0.52
N VAL A 237 -7.95 -0.80 0.47
CA VAL A 237 -7.95 -1.69 1.66
C VAL A 237 -7.11 -1.08 2.79
N ILE A 238 -5.93 -0.56 2.46
CA ILE A 238 -5.05 0.10 3.44
C ILE A 238 -5.72 1.35 4.03
N GLN A 239 -6.34 2.20 3.20
CA GLN A 239 -7.03 3.41 3.65
C GLN A 239 -8.21 3.10 4.56
N ASN A 240 -9.07 2.16 4.16
CA ASN A 240 -10.24 1.76 4.94
C ASN A 240 -9.84 1.23 6.32
N ALA A 241 -8.84 0.36 6.37
CA ALA A 241 -8.37 -0.18 7.63
C ALA A 241 -7.57 0.84 8.47
N LYS A 242 -6.93 1.84 7.86
CA LYS A 242 -6.39 2.99 8.62
C LYS A 242 -7.51 3.81 9.24
N TYR A 243 -8.51 4.20 8.47
CA TYR A 243 -9.64 5.02 8.93
C TYR A 243 -10.41 4.36 10.09
N GLN A 244 -10.61 3.03 10.03
CA GLN A 244 -11.23 2.28 11.13
C GLN A 244 -10.39 2.28 12.43
N ASN A 245 -9.07 2.34 12.31
CA ASN A 245 -8.13 2.25 13.43
C ASN A 245 -7.59 3.61 13.91
N THR A 246 -7.92 4.71 13.23
CA THR A 246 -7.53 6.06 13.64
C THR A 246 -8.05 6.33 15.06
N PRO A 247 -7.17 6.67 16.02
CA PRO A 247 -7.61 7.08 17.35
C PRO A 247 -8.42 8.37 17.24
N LEU A 248 -9.55 8.43 17.92
CA LEU A 248 -10.36 9.64 17.99
C LEU A 248 -9.55 10.73 18.71
N LEU A 249 -9.41 11.88 18.06
CA LEU A 249 -8.75 13.04 18.66
C LEU A 249 -9.60 13.55 19.84
N THR A 250 -8.96 14.20 20.83
CA THR A 250 -9.68 14.74 22.00
C THR A 250 -10.83 15.66 21.59
N LYS A 251 -10.64 16.50 20.56
CA LYS A 251 -11.68 17.38 20.01
C LYS A 251 -12.84 16.61 19.37
N GLU A 252 -12.56 15.49 18.70
CA GLU A 252 -13.60 14.64 18.10
C GLU A 252 -14.40 13.93 19.17
N ILE A 253 -13.76 13.50 20.26
CA ILE A 253 -14.44 12.94 21.44
C ILE A 253 -15.33 14.00 22.11
N GLU A 254 -14.85 15.24 22.28
CA GLU A 254 -15.64 16.34 22.83
C GLU A 254 -16.86 16.67 21.97
N ALA A 255 -16.68 16.75 20.65
CA ALA A 255 -17.77 16.98 19.71
C ALA A 255 -18.79 15.82 19.73
N ALA A 256 -18.31 14.57 19.72
CA ALA A 256 -19.15 13.39 19.82
C ALA A 256 -19.91 13.33 21.16
N ASN A 257 -19.29 13.71 22.28
CA ASN A 257 -19.95 13.79 23.59
C ASN A 257 -21.06 14.85 23.60
N ALA A 258 -20.78 16.05 23.09
CA ALA A 258 -21.78 17.10 23.00
C ALA A 258 -22.97 16.67 22.12
N LYS A 259 -22.68 16.03 20.98
CA LYS A 259 -23.71 15.53 20.07
C LYS A 259 -24.51 14.39 20.67
N LEU A 260 -23.86 13.40 21.29
CA LEU A 260 -24.53 12.29 21.96
C LEU A 260 -25.48 12.79 23.04
N LYS A 261 -25.05 13.80 23.82
CA LYS A 261 -25.89 14.42 24.84
C LYS A 261 -27.12 15.10 24.23
N GLU A 262 -26.97 15.84 23.14
CA GLU A 262 -28.09 16.43 22.39
C GLU A 262 -29.08 15.34 21.94
N LEU A 263 -28.57 14.26 21.33
CA LEU A 263 -29.40 13.17 20.79
C LEU A 263 -30.19 12.44 21.89
N LEU A 264 -29.56 12.18 23.04
CA LEU A 264 -30.18 11.40 24.11
C LEU A 264 -30.98 12.26 25.08
N GLU A 265 -30.47 13.40 25.54
CA GLU A 265 -31.14 14.20 26.59
C GLU A 265 -32.15 15.21 26.04
N ILE A 266 -31.97 15.68 24.79
CA ILE A 266 -32.84 16.70 24.19
C ILE A 266 -33.79 16.06 23.17
N LYS A 267 -33.26 15.27 22.24
CA LYS A 267 -34.07 14.63 21.19
C LYS A 267 -34.72 13.31 21.61
N TYR A 268 -34.31 12.74 22.74
CA TYR A 268 -34.82 11.46 23.25
C TYR A 268 -34.76 10.33 22.21
N LEU A 269 -33.68 10.29 21.41
CA LEU A 269 -33.54 9.35 20.30
C LEU A 269 -33.69 7.89 20.74
N TYR A 270 -33.35 7.58 22.00
CA TYR A 270 -33.54 6.26 22.59
C TYR A 270 -34.99 5.78 22.61
N ARG A 271 -36.01 6.65 22.50
CA ARG A 271 -37.42 6.24 22.43
C ARG A 271 -37.79 5.57 21.12
N ASP A 272 -37.01 5.78 20.07
CA ASP A 272 -37.19 5.06 18.81
C ASP A 272 -36.79 3.59 19.00
N SER A 273 -37.76 2.70 18.84
CA SER A 273 -37.58 1.27 19.01
C SER A 273 -36.76 0.63 17.90
N GLU A 274 -36.71 1.28 16.73
CA GLU A 274 -35.97 0.84 15.55
C GLU A 274 -34.57 1.45 15.47
N LEU A 275 -34.14 2.21 16.49
CA LEU A 275 -32.82 2.81 16.55
C LEU A 275 -31.72 1.73 16.53
N ARG A 276 -30.84 1.79 15.52
CA ARG A 276 -29.66 0.91 15.39
C ARG A 276 -28.37 1.72 15.56
N LEU A 277 -27.28 1.00 15.79
CA LEU A 277 -25.94 1.61 15.92
C LEU A 277 -25.54 2.41 14.67
N VAL A 278 -25.95 1.98 13.47
CA VAL A 278 -25.66 2.70 12.21
C VAL A 278 -26.34 4.07 12.18
N ASP A 279 -27.54 4.17 12.74
CA ASP A 279 -28.31 5.41 12.78
C ASP A 279 -27.66 6.39 13.77
N LEU A 280 -27.22 5.90 14.93
CA LEU A 280 -26.43 6.69 15.89
C LEU A 280 -25.08 7.14 15.30
N ALA A 281 -24.40 6.26 14.57
CA ALA A 281 -23.11 6.57 13.94
C ALA A 281 -23.26 7.73 12.94
N ALA A 282 -24.31 7.70 12.12
CA ALA A 282 -24.62 8.76 11.16
C ALA A 282 -24.87 10.11 11.86
N GLU A 283 -25.64 10.14 12.94
CA GLU A 283 -25.92 11.37 13.71
C GLU A 283 -24.69 11.92 14.45
N LEU A 284 -23.77 11.05 14.87
CA LEU A 284 -22.50 11.43 15.50
C LEU A 284 -21.43 11.87 14.49
N GLY A 285 -21.64 11.64 13.18
CA GLY A 285 -20.64 11.88 12.15
C GLY A 285 -19.44 10.91 12.24
N LEU A 286 -19.65 9.71 12.81
CA LEU A 286 -18.64 8.68 12.99
C LEU A 286 -19.00 7.44 12.16
N ASN A 287 -18.03 6.60 11.80
CA ASN A 287 -18.34 5.30 11.22
C ASN A 287 -18.79 4.29 12.31
N LEU A 288 -19.34 3.14 11.90
CA LEU A 288 -19.86 2.12 12.81
C LEU A 288 -18.82 1.61 13.82
N HIS A 289 -17.59 1.36 13.35
CA HIS A 289 -16.49 0.87 14.18
C HIS A 289 -16.01 1.94 15.15
N GLN A 290 -15.80 3.16 14.68
CA GLN A 290 -15.46 4.33 15.49
C GLN A 290 -16.52 4.59 16.56
N THR A 291 -17.81 4.47 16.22
CA THR A 291 -18.91 4.65 17.17
C THR A 291 -18.89 3.56 18.24
N SER A 292 -18.76 2.29 17.85
CA SER A 292 -18.64 1.18 18.81
C SER A 292 -17.44 1.37 19.75
N ARG A 293 -16.29 1.75 19.19
CA ARG A 293 -15.07 2.03 19.93
C ARG A 293 -15.23 3.23 20.88
N TYR A 294 -15.78 4.34 20.39
CA TYR A 294 -16.09 5.53 21.18
C TYR A 294 -16.97 5.19 22.38
N LEU A 295 -18.06 4.46 22.17
CA LEU A 295 -18.95 4.05 23.26
C LEU A 295 -18.24 3.13 24.28
N ASN A 296 -17.48 2.14 23.82
CA ASN A 296 -16.76 1.23 24.71
C ASN A 296 -15.59 1.89 25.46
N GLU A 297 -14.84 2.78 24.81
CA GLU A 297 -13.66 3.40 25.39
C GLU A 297 -14.02 4.59 26.29
N VAL A 298 -14.96 5.45 25.85
CA VAL A 298 -15.34 6.69 26.55
C VAL A 298 -16.48 6.45 27.52
N HIS A 299 -17.56 5.79 27.09
CA HIS A 299 -18.75 5.55 27.91
C HIS A 299 -18.72 4.23 28.68
N LYS A 300 -17.74 3.36 28.40
CA LYS A 300 -17.61 2.02 29.00
C LYS A 300 -18.86 1.15 28.82
N MET A 301 -19.59 1.37 27.73
CA MET A 301 -20.84 0.68 27.42
C MET A 301 -20.89 0.36 25.93
N ASN A 302 -21.48 -0.77 25.57
CA ASN A 302 -21.88 -0.98 24.18
C ASN A 302 -23.14 -0.17 23.85
N PHE A 303 -23.48 -0.08 22.56
CA PHE A 303 -24.66 0.63 22.06
C PHE A 303 -25.96 0.25 22.79
N TYR A 304 -26.24 -1.04 22.90
CA TYR A 304 -27.49 -1.51 23.50
C TYR A 304 -27.56 -1.19 24.99
N GLU A 305 -26.43 -1.27 25.71
CA GLU A 305 -26.36 -0.92 27.12
C GLU A 305 -26.60 0.57 27.35
N LEU A 306 -25.99 1.43 26.54
CA LEU A 306 -26.20 2.88 26.61
C LEU A 306 -27.67 3.22 26.39
N ILE A 307 -28.28 2.75 25.29
CA ILE A 307 -29.67 3.06 24.96
C ILE A 307 -30.62 2.54 26.04
N ASN A 308 -30.47 1.27 26.46
CA ASN A 308 -31.35 0.68 27.46
C ASN A 308 -31.23 1.36 28.83
N ARG A 309 -30.04 1.89 29.19
CA ARG A 309 -29.88 2.69 30.41
C ARG A 309 -30.77 3.93 30.38
N TYR A 310 -30.72 4.72 29.31
CA TYR A 310 -31.58 5.90 29.18
C TYR A 310 -33.07 5.56 29.19
N ARG A 311 -33.47 4.47 28.50
CA ARG A 311 -34.86 3.98 28.53
C ARG A 311 -35.33 3.62 29.94
N VAL A 312 -34.50 2.92 30.72
CA VAL A 312 -34.82 2.55 32.11
C VAL A 312 -34.84 3.77 33.03
N GLU A 313 -33.91 4.71 32.86
CA GLU A 313 -33.90 5.96 33.64
C GLU A 313 -35.17 6.78 33.40
N GLU A 314 -35.66 6.88 32.15
CA GLU A 314 -36.96 7.51 31.87
C GLU A 314 -38.12 6.70 32.45
N ALA A 315 -38.11 5.37 32.31
CA ALA A 315 -39.16 4.52 32.86
C ALA A 315 -39.29 4.69 34.38
N CYS A 316 -38.17 4.81 35.10
CA CYS A 316 -38.17 5.07 36.54
C CYS A 316 -38.88 6.39 36.90
N LYS A 317 -38.69 7.46 36.11
CA LYS A 317 -39.38 8.74 36.33
C LYS A 317 -40.88 8.60 36.10
N ARG A 318 -41.27 8.06 34.93
CA ARG A 318 -42.68 7.85 34.57
C ARG A 318 -43.41 6.92 35.54
N LEU A 319 -42.74 5.88 36.07
CA LEU A 319 -43.34 4.97 37.06
C LEU A 319 -43.76 5.69 38.35
N LYS A 320 -43.13 6.81 38.69
CA LYS A 320 -43.46 7.64 39.86
C LYS A 320 -44.47 8.74 39.54
N GLU A 321 -44.30 9.37 38.38
CA GLU A 321 -45.08 10.54 37.96
C GLU A 321 -46.44 10.17 37.34
N GLU A 322 -46.55 8.99 36.72
CA GLU A 322 -47.74 8.50 36.03
C GLU A 322 -48.32 7.27 36.76
N PRO A 323 -49.02 7.46 37.91
CA PRO A 323 -49.51 6.34 38.72
C PRO A 323 -50.59 5.50 38.03
N ASP A 324 -51.30 6.08 37.06
CA ASP A 324 -52.42 5.49 36.33
C ASP A 324 -51.99 4.76 35.05
N SER A 325 -50.80 5.08 34.50
CA SER A 325 -50.23 4.38 33.35
C SER A 325 -49.83 2.95 33.71
N SER A 326 -50.13 1.96 32.87
CA SER A 326 -49.68 0.59 33.13
C SER A 326 -48.16 0.49 32.96
N VAL A 327 -47.54 -0.50 33.64
CA VAL A 327 -46.10 -0.76 33.49
C VAL A 327 -45.74 -1.08 32.03
N LEU A 328 -46.67 -1.71 31.31
CA LEU A 328 -46.48 -2.08 29.90
C LEU A 328 -46.55 -0.86 28.98
N ASP A 329 -47.47 0.07 29.23
CA ASP A 329 -47.57 1.31 28.45
C ASP A 329 -46.32 2.18 28.61
N ILE A 330 -45.80 2.28 29.84
CA ILE A 330 -44.54 2.97 30.10
C ILE A 330 -43.37 2.29 29.38
N ALA A 331 -43.32 0.96 29.36
CA ALA A 331 -42.28 0.22 28.67
C ALA A 331 -42.25 0.54 27.16
N PHE A 332 -43.43 0.57 26.52
CA PHE A 332 -43.55 0.93 25.11
C PHE A 332 -43.24 2.42 24.87
N ALA A 333 -43.69 3.31 25.75
CA ALA A 333 -43.47 4.75 25.63
C ALA A 333 -41.99 5.15 25.71
N VAL A 334 -41.16 4.38 26.41
CA VAL A 334 -39.70 4.61 26.46
C VAL A 334 -38.94 3.83 25.38
N GLY A 335 -39.63 3.16 24.44
CA GLY A 335 -39.02 2.55 23.26
C GLY A 335 -38.66 1.06 23.36
N PHE A 336 -39.16 0.31 24.34
CA PHE A 336 -38.99 -1.15 24.34
C PHE A 336 -40.02 -1.84 23.45
N ASN A 337 -39.57 -2.76 22.58
CA ASN A 337 -40.46 -3.57 21.72
C ASN A 337 -41.14 -4.75 22.42
N SER A 338 -40.74 -5.10 23.66
CA SER A 338 -41.38 -6.21 24.38
C SER A 338 -41.33 -6.05 25.90
N LYS A 339 -42.36 -6.59 26.56
CA LYS A 339 -42.44 -6.68 28.03
C LYS A 339 -41.26 -7.45 28.63
N SER A 340 -40.83 -8.53 27.98
CA SER A 340 -39.75 -9.40 28.46
C SER A 340 -38.42 -8.64 28.48
N THR A 341 -38.09 -7.97 27.37
CA THR A 341 -36.86 -7.16 27.24
C THR A 341 -36.85 -6.00 28.23
N PHE A 342 -37.98 -5.30 28.37
CA PHE A 342 -38.11 -4.23 29.37
C PHE A 342 -37.86 -4.76 30.78
N HIS A 343 -38.54 -5.83 31.19
CA HIS A 343 -38.41 -6.39 32.52
C HIS A 343 -36.97 -6.83 32.80
N SER A 344 -36.32 -7.52 31.86
CA SER A 344 -34.93 -7.98 32.04
C SER A 344 -33.95 -6.82 32.17
N GLN A 345 -34.08 -5.78 31.33
CA GLN A 345 -33.20 -4.61 31.40
C GLN A 345 -33.46 -3.79 32.66
N PHE A 346 -34.73 -3.58 33.03
CA PHE A 346 -35.08 -2.86 34.24
C PHE A 346 -34.52 -3.53 35.49
N VAL A 347 -34.67 -4.86 35.61
CA VAL A 347 -34.07 -5.62 36.72
C VAL A 347 -32.54 -5.56 36.66
N LYS A 348 -31.92 -5.66 35.48
CA LYS A 348 -30.46 -5.52 35.31
C LYS A 348 -29.93 -4.20 35.87
N PHE A 349 -30.60 -3.08 35.57
CA PHE A 349 -30.15 -1.75 35.98
C PHE A 349 -30.58 -1.36 37.40
N MET A 350 -31.76 -1.77 37.85
CA MET A 350 -32.35 -1.32 39.12
C MET A 350 -32.31 -2.37 40.24
N GLY A 351 -31.97 -3.63 39.94
CA GLY A 351 -31.94 -4.74 40.89
C GLY A 351 -33.30 -5.25 41.36
N MET A 352 -34.41 -4.67 40.87
CA MET A 352 -35.78 -5.02 41.27
C MET A 352 -36.75 -4.90 40.09
N SER A 353 -37.93 -5.50 40.22
CA SER A 353 -38.95 -5.44 39.17
C SER A 353 -39.56 -4.03 39.04
N PRO A 354 -40.03 -3.61 37.85
CA PRO A 354 -40.72 -2.33 37.67
C PRO A 354 -41.95 -2.16 38.58
N ALA A 355 -42.67 -3.25 38.85
CA ALA A 355 -43.85 -3.25 39.72
C ALA A 355 -43.47 -3.05 41.19
N THR A 356 -42.36 -3.67 41.63
CA THR A 356 -41.78 -3.46 42.97
C THR A 356 -41.31 -2.01 43.12
N TYR A 357 -40.54 -1.51 42.15
CA TYR A 357 -40.04 -0.13 42.13
C TYR A 357 -41.18 0.90 42.26
N ARG A 358 -42.30 0.67 41.56
CA ARG A 358 -43.49 1.53 41.66
C ARG A 358 -44.12 1.50 43.06
N LYS A 359 -44.18 0.35 43.72
CA LYS A 359 -44.72 0.22 45.08
C LYS A 359 -43.83 0.89 46.12
N ASP A 360 -42.51 0.68 46.02
CA ASP A 360 -41.53 1.26 46.94
C ASP A 360 -41.46 2.79 46.83
N GLY A 361 -41.67 3.34 45.63
CA GLY A 361 -41.79 4.79 45.43
C GLY A 361 -43.04 5.41 46.07
N ARG A 362 -44.08 4.61 46.36
CA ARG A 362 -45.32 5.07 47.00
C ARG A 362 -45.29 4.99 48.53
N SER A 363 -44.38 4.20 49.12
CA SER A 363 -44.21 4.05 50.57
C SER A 363 -43.29 5.09 51.23
N LEU A 364 -42.69 5.99 50.44
CA LEU A 364 -41.86 7.12 50.91
C LEU A 364 -42.60 8.46 50.97
N LYS A 365 -43.94 8.46 51.04
CA LYS A 365 -44.75 9.67 51.21
C LYS A 365 -45.10 9.94 52.66
#